data_AF-A0A9D2ZTS6-F1
#
_entry.id   AF-A0A9D2ZTS6-F1
#
_cell.length_a   1.000
_cell.length_b   1.000
_cell.length_c   1.000
_cell.angle_alpha   90.00
_cell.angle_beta   90.00
_cell.angle_gamma   90.00
#
_symmetry.space_group_name_H-M   'P 1'
#
loop_
_entity.id
_entity.type
_entity.pdbx_description
1 polymer ?
#
loop_
_entity_poly.entity_id
_entity_poly.type
_entity_poly.pdbx_seq_one_letter_code
_entity_poly.pdbx_strand_id
1 'polypeptide(L)'
;MKTKTKIALLLTAAICAAHITLSAQKVKPVDYGGSITLMEVIDTRNTIVKVRVVGYGKKEAQAQEDAEVRAARMALYAGVDGIRPIFASEAQAEAKNGAFLNDFFESGRYKDYIGSVTPAGGLTKQKGLKVKRMPFDITVRIGAMERYFRTNGIKKLGY
;
A
#
# COMPACT_ATOMS: atom_id res chain seq x y z
N MET A 1 10.48 -59.11 -0.55
CA MET A 1 9.73 -58.36 0.49
C MET A 1 10.23 -56.93 0.50
N LYS A 2 9.36 -55.96 0.13
CA LYS A 2 9.53 -54.48 0.24
C LYS A 2 10.69 -53.88 -0.59
N THR A 3 10.57 -52.80 -1.36
CA THR A 3 9.84 -51.55 -1.09
C THR A 3 9.63 -50.77 -2.39
N LYS A 4 8.39 -50.66 -2.87
CA LYS A 4 7.97 -49.65 -3.86
C LYS A 4 7.47 -48.43 -3.10
N THR A 5 8.30 -47.46 -2.75
CA THR A 5 7.81 -46.16 -2.27
C THR A 5 8.92 -45.09 -2.32
N LYS A 6 8.55 -43.87 -2.72
CA LYS A 6 9.31 -42.59 -2.64
C LYS A 6 9.89 -42.00 -3.95
N ILE A 7 9.12 -41.97 -5.03
CA ILE A 7 9.44 -41.09 -6.20
C ILE A 7 8.30 -40.08 -6.51
N ALA A 8 7.24 -40.02 -5.70
CA ALA A 8 6.07 -39.17 -5.98
C ALA A 8 5.97 -37.85 -5.18
N LEU A 9 6.98 -37.47 -4.38
CA LEU A 9 6.91 -36.30 -3.49
C LEU A 9 7.93 -35.19 -3.80
N LEU A 10 8.63 -35.25 -4.95
CA LEU A 10 9.66 -34.26 -5.30
C LEU A 10 9.29 -33.39 -6.52
N LEU A 11 8.19 -33.68 -7.23
CA LEU A 11 7.77 -32.89 -8.40
C LEU A 11 6.68 -31.84 -8.11
N THR A 12 6.05 -31.83 -6.93
CA THR A 12 5.03 -30.82 -6.58
C THR A 12 5.57 -29.60 -5.86
N ALA A 13 6.79 -29.63 -5.32
CA ALA A 13 7.37 -28.49 -4.60
C ALA A 13 8.05 -27.47 -5.53
N ALA A 14 8.41 -27.85 -6.76
CA ALA A 14 9.11 -26.96 -7.70
C ALA A 14 8.16 -26.02 -8.49
N ILE A 15 6.85 -26.30 -8.51
CA ILE A 15 5.88 -25.50 -9.27
C ILE A 15 5.38 -24.29 -8.45
N CYS A 16 5.51 -24.30 -7.12
CA CYS A 16 5.12 -23.16 -6.28
C CYS A 16 6.10 -21.99 -6.32
N ALA A 17 7.34 -22.20 -6.76
CA ALA A 17 8.35 -21.13 -6.84
C ALA A 17 8.28 -20.31 -8.14
N ALA A 18 7.59 -20.80 -9.17
CA ALA A 18 7.59 -20.21 -10.51
C ALA A 18 6.43 -19.22 -10.78
N HIS A 19 5.64 -18.84 -9.76
CA HIS A 19 4.48 -17.95 -9.94
C HIS A 19 4.57 -16.62 -9.18
N ILE A 20 5.70 -16.29 -8.57
CA ILE A 20 5.93 -14.98 -7.94
C ILE A 20 6.79 -14.09 -8.86
N THR A 21 6.36 -13.94 -10.11
CA THR A 21 6.79 -12.81 -10.94
C THR A 21 5.56 -12.20 -11.59
N LEU A 22 4.60 -11.79 -10.78
CA LEU A 22 3.54 -10.89 -11.22
C LEU A 22 3.70 -9.52 -10.54
N SER A 23 4.63 -8.76 -11.10
CA SER A 23 4.63 -7.29 -11.16
C SER A 23 4.42 -6.58 -9.81
N ALA A 24 5.44 -6.59 -8.97
CA ALA A 24 5.62 -5.52 -7.99
C ALA A 24 5.91 -4.25 -8.79
N GLN A 25 4.89 -3.41 -8.96
CA GLN A 25 5.08 -2.06 -9.42
C GLN A 25 6.06 -1.42 -8.45
N LYS A 26 7.19 -0.94 -8.99
CA LYS A 26 8.24 -0.17 -8.30
C LYS A 26 7.57 0.63 -7.19
N VAL A 27 8.00 0.45 -5.94
CA VAL A 27 7.50 0.95 -4.63
C VAL A 27 6.79 2.32 -4.62
N LYS A 28 7.06 3.17 -5.61
CA LYS A 28 6.36 4.43 -5.85
C LYS A 28 5.19 4.21 -6.83
N PRO A 29 3.94 4.49 -6.43
CA PRO A 29 2.83 4.47 -7.36
C PRO A 29 3.15 5.45 -8.48
N VAL A 30 2.88 5.03 -9.71
CA VAL A 30 3.08 5.91 -10.87
C VAL A 30 2.06 7.03 -10.74
N ASP A 31 2.49 8.28 -10.88
CA ASP A 31 1.58 9.41 -10.82
C ASP A 31 0.71 9.46 -12.09
N TYR A 32 -0.45 8.80 -12.03
CA TYR A 32 -1.49 8.82 -13.06
C TYR A 32 -2.49 9.98 -12.84
N GLY A 33 -2.21 10.88 -11.89
CA GLY A 33 -3.19 11.79 -11.33
C GLY A 33 -4.27 11.07 -10.49
N GLY A 34 -5.05 11.85 -9.73
CA GLY A 34 -6.16 11.36 -8.92
C GLY A 34 -6.18 11.98 -7.53
N SER A 35 -7.37 12.30 -7.04
CA SER A 35 -7.58 12.84 -5.70
C SER A 35 -7.71 11.71 -4.68
N ILE A 36 -7.19 11.96 -3.49
CA ILE A 36 -7.58 11.25 -2.28
C ILE A 36 -8.53 12.18 -1.53
N THR A 37 -9.69 11.67 -1.17
CA THR A 37 -10.73 12.47 -0.50
C THR A 37 -11.02 11.85 0.87
N LEU A 38 -11.05 12.68 1.92
CA LEU A 38 -11.49 12.22 3.23
C LEU A 38 -13.00 11.96 3.19
N MET A 39 -13.40 10.74 3.55
CA MET A 39 -14.81 10.37 3.65
C MET A 39 -15.30 10.52 5.08
N GLU A 40 -14.46 10.13 6.05
CA GLU A 40 -14.84 10.07 7.45
C GLU A 40 -13.60 10.04 8.35
N VAL A 41 -13.67 10.73 9.50
CA VAL A 41 -12.75 10.51 10.62
C VAL A 41 -13.42 9.52 11.58
N ILE A 42 -12.94 8.28 11.59
CA ILE A 42 -13.50 7.19 12.40
C ILE A 42 -13.10 7.36 13.88
N ASP A 43 -11.85 7.73 14.12
CA ASP A 43 -11.33 7.96 15.48
C ASP A 43 -10.31 9.10 15.46
N THR A 44 -10.65 10.21 16.11
CA THR A 44 -9.77 11.39 16.22
C THR A 44 -8.55 11.12 17.10
N ARG A 45 -8.69 10.37 18.20
CA ARG A 45 -7.60 10.13 19.18
C ARG A 45 -6.52 9.23 18.60
N ASN A 46 -6.93 8.19 17.87
CA ASN A 46 -6.00 7.26 17.21
C ASN A 46 -5.71 7.62 15.75
N THR A 47 -6.32 8.71 15.25
CA THR A 47 -6.22 9.18 13.86
C THR A 47 -6.49 8.04 12.87
N ILE A 48 -7.69 7.47 12.97
CA ILE A 48 -8.19 6.46 12.04
C ILE A 48 -9.17 7.15 11.10
N VAL A 49 -8.95 7.02 9.79
CA VAL A 49 -9.76 7.68 8.78
C VAL A 49 -10.19 6.73 7.68
N LYS A 50 -11.31 7.04 7.06
CA LYS A 50 -11.75 6.43 5.81
C LYS A 50 -11.55 7.42 4.69
N VAL A 51 -10.84 7.00 3.65
CA VAL A 51 -10.54 7.82 2.47
C VAL A 51 -11.00 7.14 1.20
N ARG A 52 -11.45 7.92 0.23
CA ARG A 52 -11.69 7.43 -1.13
C ARG A 52 -10.43 7.65 -1.96
N VAL A 53 -9.94 6.58 -2.56
CA VAL A 53 -8.70 6.56 -3.35
C VAL A 53 -8.96 5.88 -4.69
N VAL A 54 -8.46 6.48 -5.76
CA VAL A 54 -8.45 5.84 -7.08
C VAL A 54 -7.16 5.06 -7.25
N GLY A 55 -7.28 3.75 -7.40
CA GLY A 55 -6.17 2.86 -7.71
C GLY A 55 -6.13 2.46 -9.17
N TYR A 56 -4.94 2.14 -9.68
CA TYR A 56 -4.69 1.84 -11.09
C TYR A 56 -4.02 0.47 -11.28
N GLY A 57 -4.49 -0.29 -12.28
CA GLY A 57 -3.98 -1.62 -12.56
C GLY A 57 -4.61 -2.26 -13.80
N LYS A 58 -4.07 -3.37 -14.31
CA LYS A 58 -4.69 -4.12 -15.43
C LYS A 58 -5.89 -4.95 -14.96
N LYS A 59 -5.84 -5.38 -13.70
CA LYS A 59 -6.86 -6.15 -12.97
C LYS A 59 -7.14 -5.51 -11.61
N GLU A 60 -8.27 -5.88 -11.01
CA GLU A 60 -8.75 -5.32 -9.74
C GLU A 60 -7.70 -5.43 -8.62
N ALA A 61 -7.10 -6.60 -8.43
CA ALA A 61 -6.06 -6.79 -7.40
C ALA A 61 -4.89 -5.80 -7.53
N GLN A 62 -4.48 -5.47 -8.76
CA GLN A 62 -3.40 -4.49 -8.99
C GLN A 62 -3.87 -3.07 -8.69
N ALA A 63 -5.10 -2.72 -9.08
CA ALA A 63 -5.68 -1.42 -8.76
C ALA A 63 -5.87 -1.26 -7.26
N GLN A 64 -6.28 -2.31 -6.55
CA GLN A 64 -6.40 -2.30 -5.10
C GLN A 64 -5.05 -2.07 -4.43
N GLU A 65 -4.01 -2.81 -4.82
CA GLU A 65 -2.67 -2.64 -4.26
C GLU A 65 -2.12 -1.22 -4.47
N ASP A 66 -2.28 -0.66 -5.68
CA ASP A 66 -1.92 0.73 -5.97
C ASP A 66 -2.71 1.72 -5.12
N ALA A 67 -4.01 1.50 -4.88
CA ALA A 67 -4.82 2.34 -3.99
C ALA A 67 -4.33 2.28 -2.54
N GLU A 68 -3.99 1.09 -2.02
CA GLU A 68 -3.47 0.93 -0.66
C GLU A 68 -2.11 1.64 -0.49
N VAL A 69 -1.21 1.51 -1.48
CA VAL A 69 0.09 2.20 -1.47
C VAL A 69 -0.09 3.72 -1.51
N ARG A 70 -1.02 4.23 -2.33
CA ARG A 70 -1.38 5.66 -2.36
C ARG A 70 -1.94 6.14 -1.03
N ALA A 71 -2.83 5.36 -0.39
CA ALA A 71 -3.40 5.69 0.91
C ALA A 71 -2.31 5.76 2.00
N ALA A 72 -1.37 4.81 1.99
CA ALA A 72 -0.22 4.84 2.90
C ALA A 72 0.69 6.05 2.64
N ARG A 73 1.02 6.34 1.37
CA ARG A 73 1.83 7.53 1.01
C ARG A 73 1.15 8.85 1.35
N MET A 74 -0.18 8.92 1.24
CA MET A 74 -0.93 10.07 1.73
C MET A 74 -0.68 10.28 3.21
N ALA A 75 -0.82 9.23 4.04
CA ALA A 75 -0.56 9.32 5.46
C ALA A 75 0.90 9.73 5.76
N LEU A 76 1.86 9.26 4.96
CA LEU A 76 3.28 9.57 5.16
C LEU A 76 3.64 11.00 4.76
N TYR A 77 3.15 11.50 3.62
CA TYR A 77 3.77 12.64 2.93
C TYR A 77 2.82 13.77 2.54
N ALA A 78 1.53 13.50 2.37
CA ALA A 78 0.58 14.51 1.87
C ALA A 78 -0.41 15.00 2.93
N GLY A 79 -0.94 14.09 3.76
CA GLY A 79 -2.11 14.36 4.58
C GLY A 79 -3.40 14.41 3.77
N VAL A 80 -4.52 14.68 4.44
CA VAL A 80 -5.84 14.82 3.80
C VAL A 80 -6.77 15.66 4.68
N ASP A 81 -7.44 16.66 4.10
CA ASP A 81 -8.51 17.47 4.73
C ASP A 81 -8.27 17.81 6.23
N GLY A 82 -7.18 18.52 6.51
CA GLY A 82 -6.81 18.96 7.87
C GLY A 82 -6.01 17.93 8.69
N ILE A 83 -5.90 16.69 8.21
CA ILE A 83 -5.01 15.68 8.79
C ILE A 83 -3.63 15.87 8.20
N ARG A 84 -2.67 16.20 9.06
CA ARG A 84 -1.27 16.40 8.66
C ARG A 84 -0.60 15.06 8.31
N PRO A 85 0.35 15.05 7.37
CA PRO A 85 1.17 13.88 7.12
C PRO A 85 2.08 13.56 8.32
N ILE A 86 2.59 12.33 8.34
CA ILE A 86 3.56 11.88 9.33
C ILE A 86 4.90 12.60 9.15
N PHE A 87 5.34 12.80 7.90
CA PHE A 87 6.56 13.54 7.56
C PHE A 87 6.20 14.85 6.86
N ALA A 88 6.91 15.94 7.20
CA ALA A 88 6.69 17.23 6.54
C ALA A 88 7.25 17.28 5.11
N SER A 89 8.11 16.35 4.72
CA SER A 89 8.71 16.29 3.39
C SER A 89 9.07 14.85 2.99
N GLU A 90 8.55 14.39 1.85
CA GLU A 90 8.95 13.10 1.24
C GLU A 90 10.46 13.08 0.95
N ALA A 91 10.99 14.15 0.35
CA ALA A 91 12.40 14.23 -0.01
C ALA A 91 13.32 14.09 1.21
N GLN A 92 13.01 14.78 2.32
CA GLN A 92 13.81 14.67 3.54
C GLN A 92 13.66 13.29 4.22
N ALA A 93 12.44 12.74 4.23
CA ALA A 93 12.18 11.42 4.80
C ALA A 93 12.93 10.33 4.04
N GLU A 94 12.88 10.34 2.71
CA GLU A 94 13.57 9.39 1.85
C GLU A 94 15.09 9.58 1.89
N ALA A 95 15.60 10.81 1.94
CA ALA A 95 17.04 11.07 2.05
C ALA A 95 17.64 10.52 3.36
N LYS A 96 16.90 10.58 4.48
CA LYS A 96 17.39 10.13 5.79
C LYS A 96 17.09 8.66 6.08
N ASN A 97 15.97 8.15 5.58
CA ASN A 97 15.43 6.84 5.98
C ASN A 97 15.05 5.96 4.78
N GLY A 98 15.63 6.22 3.59
CA GLY A 98 15.24 5.58 2.33
C GLY A 98 15.23 4.05 2.38
N ALA A 99 16.24 3.42 2.97
CA ALA A 99 16.28 1.95 3.08
C ALA A 99 15.11 1.40 3.92
N PHE A 100 14.81 2.03 5.06
CA PHE A 100 13.69 1.64 5.92
C PHE A 100 12.34 1.87 5.22
N LEU A 101 12.18 3.02 4.54
CA LEU A 101 10.95 3.35 3.82
C LEU A 101 10.72 2.44 2.62
N ASN A 102 11.79 2.07 1.90
CA ASN A 102 11.69 1.11 0.81
C ASN A 102 11.24 -0.25 1.35
N ASP A 103 11.90 -0.78 2.39
CA ASP A 103 11.52 -2.06 3.00
C ASP A 103 10.07 -2.03 3.53
N PHE A 104 9.64 -0.92 4.14
CA PHE A 104 8.26 -0.75 4.61
C PHE A 104 7.20 -0.95 3.51
N PHE A 105 7.51 -0.55 2.28
CA PHE A 105 6.62 -0.77 1.14
C PHE A 105 6.87 -2.11 0.44
N GLU A 106 8.12 -2.51 0.20
CA GLU A 106 8.49 -3.75 -0.51
C GLU A 106 8.08 -5.01 0.24
N SER A 107 8.22 -5.01 1.57
CA SER A 107 7.77 -6.11 2.43
C SER A 107 6.24 -6.18 2.59
N GLY A 108 5.51 -5.16 2.13
CA GLY A 108 4.08 -5.03 2.36
C GLY A 108 3.72 -4.58 3.78
N ARG A 109 4.68 -4.16 4.63
CA ARG A 109 4.45 -3.73 6.02
C ARG A 109 3.39 -2.64 6.14
N TYR A 110 3.24 -1.77 5.14
CA TYR A 110 2.19 -0.75 5.11
C TYR A 110 0.77 -1.32 5.26
N LYS A 111 0.53 -2.57 4.84
CA LYS A 111 -0.77 -3.24 4.91
C LYS A 111 -1.26 -3.45 6.35
N ASP A 112 -0.36 -3.52 7.34
CA ASP A 112 -0.72 -3.63 8.75
C ASP A 112 -1.52 -2.41 9.26
N TYR A 113 -1.40 -1.28 8.56
CA TYR A 113 -2.05 -0.01 8.87
C TYR A 113 -3.24 0.29 7.96
N ILE A 114 -3.51 -0.59 7.00
CA ILE A 114 -4.74 -0.60 6.20
C ILE A 114 -5.77 -1.43 6.96
N GLY A 115 -6.92 -0.82 7.26
CA GLY A 115 -8.01 -1.44 8.01
C GLY A 115 -8.93 -2.26 7.11
N SER A 116 -9.81 -1.56 6.38
CA SER A 116 -10.71 -2.14 5.40
C SER A 116 -10.42 -1.55 4.02
N VAL A 117 -10.69 -2.33 2.99
CA VAL A 117 -10.61 -1.92 1.59
C VAL A 117 -11.89 -2.39 0.92
N THR A 118 -12.71 -1.45 0.44
CA THR A 118 -14.00 -1.77 -0.18
C THR A 118 -14.08 -1.12 -1.56
N PRO A 119 -14.38 -1.88 -2.63
CA PRO A 119 -14.73 -1.31 -3.92
C PRO A 119 -15.82 -0.25 -3.81
N ALA A 120 -15.57 0.94 -4.33
CA ALA A 120 -16.55 2.04 -4.41
C ALA A 120 -17.11 2.21 -5.83
N GLY A 121 -16.75 1.33 -6.75
CA GLY A 121 -17.14 1.34 -8.15
C GLY A 121 -16.43 0.24 -8.94
N GLY A 122 -16.69 0.16 -10.25
CA GLY A 122 -16.10 -0.86 -11.12
C GLY A 122 -14.74 -0.48 -11.72
N LEU A 123 -14.02 -1.49 -12.21
CA LEU A 123 -12.76 -1.33 -12.93
C LEU A 123 -13.00 -0.77 -14.34
N THR A 124 -12.61 0.48 -14.59
CA THR A 124 -12.84 1.20 -15.86
C THR A 124 -11.54 1.56 -16.57
N LYS A 125 -11.53 1.62 -17.89
CA LYS A 125 -10.33 2.04 -18.64
C LYS A 125 -9.99 3.50 -18.33
N GLN A 126 -8.72 3.80 -18.05
CA GLN A 126 -8.25 5.17 -17.93
C GLN A 126 -7.96 5.73 -19.33
N LYS A 127 -8.64 6.81 -19.72
CA LYS A 127 -8.53 7.39 -21.07
C LYS A 127 -7.07 7.79 -21.35
N GLY A 128 -6.57 7.41 -22.52
CA GLY A 128 -5.20 7.73 -22.96
C GLY A 128 -4.10 6.85 -22.34
N LEU A 129 -4.43 5.94 -21.41
CA LEU A 129 -3.45 5.06 -20.75
C LEU A 129 -3.79 3.58 -20.94
N LYS A 130 -2.77 2.72 -20.99
CA LYS A 130 -2.92 1.24 -21.06
C LYS A 130 -3.18 0.61 -19.69
N VAL A 131 -3.87 1.32 -18.81
CA VAL A 131 -4.21 0.89 -17.44
C VAL A 131 -5.69 1.10 -17.18
N LYS A 132 -6.24 0.38 -16.20
CA LYS A 132 -7.59 0.61 -15.70
C LYS A 132 -7.51 1.30 -14.34
N ARG A 133 -8.60 1.91 -13.93
CA ARG A 133 -8.77 2.57 -12.64
C ARG A 133 -10.00 2.05 -11.91
N MET A 134 -9.95 2.07 -10.60
CA MET A 134 -11.06 1.67 -9.75
C MET A 134 -11.02 2.49 -8.45
N PRO A 135 -12.14 3.09 -8.02
CA PRO A 135 -12.20 3.76 -6.73
C PRO A 135 -12.39 2.74 -5.60
N PHE A 136 -11.69 2.96 -4.50
CA PHE A 136 -11.77 2.19 -3.27
C PHE A 136 -12.00 3.12 -2.08
N ASP A 137 -12.84 2.69 -1.15
CA ASP A 137 -12.91 3.28 0.18
C ASP A 137 -11.98 2.49 1.10
N ILE A 138 -10.99 3.16 1.66
CA ILE A 138 -9.90 2.56 2.44
C ILE A 138 -9.87 3.17 3.84
N THR A 139 -9.92 2.33 4.87
CA THR A 139 -9.62 2.76 6.24
C THR A 139 -8.11 2.73 6.48
N VAL A 140 -7.54 3.82 7.01
CA VAL A 140 -6.11 3.97 7.32
C VAL A 140 -5.94 4.32 8.79
N ARG A 141 -5.06 3.57 9.49
CA ARG A 141 -4.73 3.75 10.92
C ARG A 141 -3.48 4.61 11.07
N ILE A 142 -3.59 5.91 10.79
CA ILE A 142 -2.44 6.83 10.72
C ILE A 142 -1.71 6.94 12.06
N GLY A 143 -2.41 7.01 13.18
CA GLY A 143 -1.76 7.11 14.50
C GLY A 143 -0.97 5.87 14.90
N ALA A 144 -1.40 4.68 14.46
CA ALA A 144 -0.64 3.44 14.65
C ALA A 144 0.61 3.41 13.75
N MET A 145 0.48 3.88 12.50
CA MET A 145 1.59 4.01 11.56
C MET A 145 2.64 4.97 12.11
N GLU A 146 2.26 6.16 12.55
CA GLU A 146 3.18 7.14 13.16
C GLU A 146 3.95 6.54 14.34
N ARG A 147 3.25 5.79 15.21
CA ARG A 147 3.87 5.13 16.37
C ARG A 147 4.90 4.09 15.96
N TYR A 148 4.66 3.34 14.88
CA TYR A 148 5.62 2.39 14.34
C TYR A 148 6.90 3.06 13.87
N PHE A 149 6.79 4.13 13.08
CA PHE A 149 7.96 4.90 12.64
C PHE A 149 8.76 5.43 13.83
N ARG A 150 8.08 6.03 14.82
CA ARG A 150 8.74 6.56 16.03
C ARG A 150 9.46 5.46 16.84
N THR A 151 8.85 4.29 16.98
CA THR A 151 9.43 3.17 17.75
C THR A 151 10.66 2.59 17.06
N ASN A 152 10.74 2.68 15.74
CA ASN A 152 11.90 2.29 14.93
C ASN A 152 12.92 3.43 14.77
N GLY A 153 12.86 4.47 15.60
CA GLY A 153 13.83 5.57 15.58
C GLY A 153 13.64 6.57 14.43
N ILE A 154 12.59 6.43 13.62
CA ILE A 154 12.27 7.34 12.52
C ILE A 154 11.50 8.54 13.08
N LYS A 155 12.23 9.63 13.36
CA LYS A 155 11.66 10.84 13.94
C LYS A 155 10.81 11.61 12.94
N LYS A 156 9.78 12.32 13.43
CA LYS A 156 9.08 13.35 12.64
C LYS A 156 10.11 14.38 12.17
N LEU A 157 10.17 14.61 10.86
CA LEU A 157 11.01 15.62 10.24
C LEU A 157 10.12 16.82 9.90
N GLY A 158 10.47 18.00 10.43
CA GLY A 158 9.97 19.28 9.95
C GLY A 158 8.66 19.82 10.54
N TYR A 159 8.39 19.61 11.83
CA TYR A 159 7.37 20.37 12.57
C TYR A 159 7.97 21.11 13.74
#